data_AF-A0A4Q3M360-F1
#
_entry.id   AF-A0A4Q3M360-F1
#
_cell.length_a   1.000
_cell.length_b   1.000
_cell.length_c   1.000
_cell.angle_alpha   90.00
_cell.angle_beta   90.00
_cell.angle_gamma   90.00
#
_symmetry.space_group_name_H-M   'P 1'
#
loop_
_entity.id
_entity.type
_entity.pdbx_description
1 polymer ?
#
loop_
_entity_poly.entity_id
_entity_poly.type
_entity_poly.pdbx_seq_one_letter_code
_entity_poly.pdbx_strand_id
1 'polypeptide(L)'
;MLAVFAGEVSAQPAPPLKVYSCVDRQGRRLTADRPISECIDREQRVLDATGLERRRIGPTLTEIERTALEAERRKEAEERARQAEERRRERVLVARYPDKATHDVERATAIQQVDEVTSVAVKRIEELARERKRLDGEMEFYRKDPSKAPMVLRRLIAETDDAVAEQRRFIAGQDQEKRRVHQRYDVELAQLRPLWAAQAAAAAGWPAMPATGSSGTKAP
;
A
#
# COMPACT_ATOMS: atom_id res chain seq x y z
N MET A 1 61.19 -27.10 -33.93
CA MET A 1 61.60 -27.18 -32.52
C MET A 1 60.37 -27.59 -31.71
N LEU A 2 60.39 -28.79 -31.13
CA LEU A 2 59.29 -29.36 -30.34
C LEU A 2 59.04 -28.53 -29.08
N ALA A 3 57.78 -28.21 -28.80
CA ALA A 3 57.34 -27.70 -27.51
C ALA A 3 57.00 -28.89 -26.59
N VAL A 4 57.71 -29.00 -25.47
CA VAL A 4 57.36 -29.89 -24.36
C VAL A 4 57.03 -28.99 -23.18
N PHE A 5 55.75 -28.90 -22.84
CA PHE A 5 55.31 -28.29 -21.59
C PHE A 5 55.23 -29.39 -20.53
N ALA A 6 56.08 -29.29 -19.51
CA ALA A 6 55.98 -30.10 -18.29
C ALA A 6 54.82 -29.55 -17.44
N GLY A 7 53.85 -30.40 -17.11
CA GLY A 7 52.79 -30.08 -16.17
C GLY A 7 53.28 -30.26 -14.73
N GLU A 8 53.31 -29.19 -13.95
CA GLU A 8 53.53 -29.24 -12.51
C GLU A 8 52.21 -29.66 -11.81
N VAL A 9 52.21 -30.84 -11.20
CA VAL A 9 51.17 -31.27 -10.25
C VAL A 9 51.43 -30.56 -8.92
N SER A 10 50.66 -29.51 -8.62
CA SER A 10 50.63 -28.93 -7.28
C SER A 10 49.84 -29.84 -6.33
N ALA A 11 50.51 -30.35 -5.30
CA ALA A 11 49.88 -31.06 -4.19
C ALA A 11 48.98 -30.09 -3.40
N GLN A 12 47.68 -30.37 -3.33
CA GLN A 12 46.77 -29.60 -2.47
C GLN A 12 47.14 -29.86 -1.00
N PRO A 13 47.26 -28.82 -0.16
CA PRO A 13 47.50 -29.00 1.27
C PRO A 13 46.34 -29.79 1.89
N ALA A 14 46.67 -30.85 2.62
CA ALA A 14 45.69 -31.66 3.33
C ALA A 14 44.85 -30.77 4.27
N PRO A 15 43.52 -30.94 4.32
CA PRO A 15 42.69 -30.16 5.23
C PRO A 15 43.14 -30.38 6.67
N PRO A 16 43.20 -29.33 7.51
CA PRO A 16 43.62 -29.47 8.90
C PRO A 16 42.73 -30.49 9.62
N LEU A 17 43.34 -31.46 10.29
CA LEU A 17 42.64 -32.47 11.10
C LEU A 17 41.80 -31.77 12.18
N LYS A 18 40.50 -32.06 12.18
CA LYS A 18 39.52 -31.55 13.15
C LYS A 18 38.85 -32.74 13.80
N VAL A 19 38.91 -32.82 15.12
CA VAL A 19 38.30 -33.91 15.88
C VAL A 19 37.05 -33.38 16.57
N TYR A 20 35.90 -34.00 16.31
CA TYR A 20 34.63 -33.71 16.95
C TYR A 20 34.52 -34.53 18.23
N SER A 21 34.11 -33.90 19.33
CA SER A 21 33.92 -34.57 20.62
C SER A 21 32.58 -34.18 21.25
N CYS A 22 31.83 -35.16 21.74
CA CYS A 22 30.59 -34.95 22.47
C CYS A 22 30.39 -36.01 23.56
N VAL A 23 29.37 -35.81 24.39
CA VAL A 23 28.94 -36.78 25.40
C VAL A 23 27.54 -37.27 25.05
N ASP A 24 27.38 -38.59 24.90
CA ASP A 24 26.11 -39.22 24.57
C ASP A 24 25.10 -39.16 25.75
N ARG A 25 23.88 -39.67 25.54
CA ARG A 25 22.83 -39.68 26.57
C ARG A 25 23.17 -40.59 27.76
N GLN A 26 24.08 -41.54 27.56
CA GLN A 26 24.55 -42.51 28.55
C GLN A 26 25.80 -42.01 29.30
N GLY A 27 26.27 -40.79 29.02
CA GLY A 27 27.43 -40.18 29.67
C GLY A 27 28.78 -40.61 29.08
N ARG A 28 28.82 -41.32 27.95
CA ARG A 28 30.06 -41.76 27.29
C ARG A 28 30.57 -40.67 26.34
N ARG A 29 31.89 -40.50 26.31
CA ARG A 29 32.55 -39.54 25.42
C ARG A 29 32.78 -40.15 24.05
N LEU A 30 32.17 -39.57 23.02
CA LEU A 30 32.37 -39.94 21.62
C LEU A 30 33.36 -38.96 20.98
N THR A 31 34.28 -39.48 20.18
CA THR A 31 35.25 -38.70 19.40
C THR A 31 35.32 -39.23 17.98
N ALA A 32 35.24 -38.36 16.99
CA ALA A 32 35.32 -38.74 15.58
C ALA A 32 35.94 -37.64 14.73
N ASP A 33 36.57 -37.99 13.63
CA ASP A 33 37.13 -37.03 12.66
C ASP A 33 36.05 -36.37 11.77
N ARG A 34 34.79 -36.75 11.99
CA ARG A 34 33.58 -36.25 11.30
C ARG A 34 32.48 -35.89 12.31
N PRO A 35 31.50 -35.03 11.97
CA PRO A 35 30.37 -34.72 12.84
C PRO A 35 29.67 -35.99 13.34
N ILE A 36 29.39 -36.04 14.65
CA ILE A 36 28.86 -37.22 15.33
C ILE A 36 27.34 -37.18 15.25
N SER A 37 26.72 -38.09 14.48
CA SER A 37 25.27 -38.12 14.28
C SER A 37 24.47 -38.36 15.55
N GLU A 38 25.02 -39.15 16.48
CA GLU A 38 24.42 -39.48 17.78
C GLU A 38 24.34 -38.28 18.74
N CYS A 39 25.06 -37.20 18.44
CA CYS A 39 25.10 -35.97 19.23
C CYS A 39 24.56 -34.76 18.45
N ILE A 40 23.72 -34.96 17.44
CA ILE A 40 23.11 -33.86 16.67
C ILE A 40 22.14 -33.03 17.53
N ASP A 41 21.54 -33.66 18.55
CA ASP A 41 20.65 -33.05 19.53
C ASP A 41 21.39 -32.38 20.70
N ARG A 42 22.73 -32.34 20.66
CA ARG A 42 23.62 -31.85 21.74
C ARG A 42 24.76 -31.00 21.18
N GLU A 43 25.46 -30.33 22.08
CA GLU A 43 26.63 -29.55 21.71
C GLU A 43 27.84 -30.46 21.43
N GLN A 44 28.49 -30.26 20.28
CA GLN A 44 29.72 -30.94 19.89
C GLN A 44 30.89 -29.96 19.92
N ARG A 45 31.99 -30.33 20.57
CA ARG A 45 33.23 -29.54 20.58
C ARG A 45 34.09 -29.95 19.37
N VAL A 46 34.58 -28.97 18.62
CA VAL A 46 35.53 -29.16 17.52
C VAL A 46 36.91 -28.83 18.07
N LEU A 47 37.74 -29.86 18.21
CA LEU A 47 39.11 -29.77 18.65
C LEU A 47 40.04 -29.64 17.43
N ASP A 48 41.12 -28.89 17.57
CA ASP A 48 42.20 -28.87 16.59
C ASP A 48 43.14 -30.07 16.75
N ALA A 49 44.13 -30.18 15.85
CA ALA A 49 45.14 -31.25 15.89
C ALA A 49 45.97 -31.26 17.19
N THR A 50 45.96 -30.16 17.95
CA THR A 50 46.64 -30.05 19.26
C THR A 50 45.73 -30.36 20.45
N GLY A 51 44.46 -30.70 20.20
CA GLY A 51 43.47 -31.02 21.22
C GLY A 51 42.81 -29.80 21.86
N LEU A 52 43.09 -28.58 21.38
CA LEU A 52 42.48 -27.35 21.87
C LEU A 52 41.11 -27.13 21.21
N GLU A 53 40.12 -26.72 22.01
CA GLU A 53 38.76 -26.43 21.53
C GLU A 53 38.77 -25.18 20.64
N ARG A 54 38.53 -25.37 19.35
CA ARG A 54 38.51 -24.30 18.36
C ARG A 54 37.11 -23.73 18.15
N ARG A 55 36.08 -24.57 18.24
CA ARG A 55 34.67 -24.18 18.03
C ARG A 55 33.74 -25.14 18.75
N ARG A 56 32.55 -24.67 19.15
CA ARG A 56 31.45 -25.53 19.58
C ARG A 56 30.30 -25.46 18.56
N ILE A 57 29.77 -26.61 18.17
CA ILE A 57 28.61 -26.76 17.28
C ILE A 57 27.41 -27.07 18.17
N GLY A 58 26.45 -26.16 18.24
CA GLY A 58 25.21 -26.38 18.99
C GLY A 58 24.30 -27.43 18.32
N PRO A 59 23.26 -27.91 19.04
CA PRO A 59 22.28 -28.81 18.47
C PRO A 59 21.69 -28.20 17.20
N THR A 60 21.63 -28.97 16.12
CA THR A 60 21.01 -28.46 14.90
C THR A 60 19.50 -28.44 15.12
N LEU A 61 18.85 -27.29 14.89
CA LEU A 61 17.40 -27.19 14.93
C LEU A 61 16.79 -28.36 14.13
N THR A 62 15.84 -29.06 14.73
CA THR A 62 15.05 -30.08 14.05
C THR A 62 14.29 -29.45 12.87
N GLU A 63 13.88 -30.26 11.89
CA GLU A 63 13.12 -29.75 10.74
C GLU A 63 11.86 -28.98 11.17
N ILE A 64 11.21 -29.42 12.24
CA ILE A 64 10.03 -28.76 12.83
C ILE A 64 10.42 -27.41 13.46
N GLU A 65 11.54 -27.33 14.18
CA GLU A 65 12.00 -26.07 14.78
C GLU A 65 12.51 -25.08 13.72
N ARG A 66 13.14 -25.56 12.64
CA ARG A 66 13.54 -24.73 11.50
C ARG A 66 12.34 -24.13 10.79
N THR A 67 11.36 -24.96 10.46
CA THR A 67 10.13 -24.51 9.80
C THR A 67 9.33 -23.54 10.68
N ALA A 68 9.29 -23.76 12.01
CA ALA A 68 8.69 -22.82 12.95
C ALA A 68 9.42 -21.46 12.99
N LEU A 69 10.75 -21.47 13.05
CA LEU A 69 11.57 -20.25 13.03
C LEU A 69 11.44 -19.50 11.70
N GLU A 70 11.41 -20.20 10.57
CA GLU A 70 11.19 -19.60 9.25
C GLU A 70 9.80 -18.99 9.12
N ALA A 71 8.76 -19.65 9.65
CA ALA A 71 7.41 -19.12 9.69
C ALA A 71 7.31 -17.85 10.55
N GLU A 72 8.01 -17.82 11.69
CA GLU A 72 8.08 -16.66 12.58
C GLU A 72 8.78 -15.48 11.87
N ARG A 73 9.98 -15.71 11.32
CA ARG A 73 10.72 -14.70 10.54
C ARG A 73 9.94 -14.19 9.33
N ARG A 74 9.15 -15.05 8.69
CA ARG A 74 8.26 -14.66 7.58
C ARG A 74 7.17 -13.72 8.07
N LYS A 75 6.50 -14.04 9.19
CA LYS A 75 5.49 -13.15 9.81
C LYS A 75 6.09 -11.80 10.19
N GLU A 76 7.27 -11.77 10.82
CA GLU A 76 7.95 -10.52 11.16
C GLU A 76 8.33 -9.70 9.91
N ALA A 77 8.75 -10.37 8.83
CA ALA A 77 9.05 -9.71 7.56
C ALA A 77 7.80 -9.14 6.89
N GLU A 78 6.69 -9.89 6.89
CA GLU A 78 5.38 -9.44 6.37
C GLU A 78 4.86 -8.23 7.17
N GLU A 79 4.99 -8.24 8.50
CA GLU A 79 4.61 -7.12 9.35
C GLU A 79 5.46 -5.87 9.09
N ARG A 80 6.79 -6.03 8.99
CA ARG A 80 7.68 -4.90 8.64
C ARG A 80 7.39 -4.35 7.25
N ALA A 81 7.07 -5.22 6.29
CA ALA A 81 6.68 -4.81 4.95
C ALA A 81 5.36 -4.02 4.97
N ARG A 82 4.35 -4.48 5.74
CA ARG A 82 3.08 -3.78 5.92
C ARG A 82 3.28 -2.37 6.48
N GLN A 83 4.06 -2.22 7.55
CA GLN A 83 4.34 -0.92 8.15
C GLN A 83 5.14 0.01 7.22
N ALA A 84 6.08 -0.54 6.44
CA ALA A 84 6.82 0.25 5.45
C ALA A 84 5.91 0.74 4.32
N GLU A 85 4.96 -0.09 3.90
CA GLU A 85 3.97 0.26 2.90
C GLU A 85 3.00 1.33 3.39
N GLU A 86 2.50 1.20 4.62
CA GLU A 86 1.66 2.20 5.27
C GLU A 86 2.35 3.57 5.35
N ARG A 87 3.59 3.62 5.87
CA ARG A 87 4.40 4.86 5.89
C ARG A 87 4.62 5.43 4.50
N ARG A 88 4.77 4.58 3.47
CA ARG A 88 4.91 5.04 2.09
C ARG A 88 3.60 5.66 1.59
N ARG A 89 2.44 5.04 1.88
CA ARG A 89 1.11 5.57 1.52
C ARG A 89 0.87 6.93 2.18
N GLU A 90 1.16 7.06 3.48
CA GLU A 90 1.03 8.32 4.21
C GLU A 90 1.90 9.44 3.61
N ARG A 91 3.17 9.14 3.29
CA ARG A 91 4.07 10.10 2.65
C ARG A 91 3.56 10.57 1.30
N VAL A 92 3.04 9.66 0.48
CA VAL A 92 2.44 10.00 -0.81
C VAL A 92 1.20 10.87 -0.62
N LEU A 93 0.37 10.56 0.37
CA LEU A 93 -0.86 11.30 0.64
C LEU A 93 -0.57 12.73 1.07
N VAL A 94 0.37 12.93 2.00
CA VAL A 94 0.84 14.26 2.42
C VAL A 94 1.53 15.02 1.28
N ALA A 95 2.33 14.34 0.47
CA ALA A 95 3.00 14.99 -0.66
C ALA A 95 2.00 15.51 -1.70
N ARG A 96 0.88 14.80 -1.90
CA ARG A 96 -0.21 15.25 -2.77
C ARG A 96 -1.02 16.38 -2.14
N TYR A 97 -1.27 16.30 -0.84
CA TYR A 97 -2.06 17.27 -0.09
C TYR A 97 -1.22 17.82 1.08
N PRO A 98 -0.39 18.84 0.85
CA PRO A 98 0.47 19.40 1.88
C PRO A 98 -0.29 20.16 2.97
N ASP A 99 -1.49 20.66 2.65
CA ASP A 99 -2.35 21.41 3.56
C ASP A 99 -3.85 21.24 3.22
N LYS A 100 -4.70 21.74 4.12
CA LYS A 100 -6.16 21.66 3.99
C LYS A 100 -6.69 22.44 2.78
N ALA A 101 -6.10 23.58 2.43
CA ALA A 101 -6.57 24.39 1.32
C ALA A 101 -6.36 23.66 -0.02
N THR A 102 -5.20 23.02 -0.20
CA THR A 102 -4.92 22.20 -1.39
C THR A 102 -5.91 21.03 -1.51
N HIS A 103 -6.20 20.34 -0.41
CA HIS A 103 -7.20 19.27 -0.38
C HIS A 103 -8.62 19.79 -0.71
N ASP A 104 -9.02 20.94 -0.15
CA ASP A 104 -10.35 21.52 -0.38
C ASP A 104 -10.55 21.98 -1.82
N VAL A 105 -9.52 22.53 -2.47
CA VAL A 105 -9.54 22.90 -3.89
C VAL A 105 -9.77 21.66 -4.76
N GLU A 106 -9.03 20.58 -4.50
CA GLU A 106 -9.18 19.32 -5.25
C GLU A 106 -10.56 18.68 -5.03
N ARG A 107 -11.09 18.75 -3.80
CA ARG A 107 -12.47 18.36 -3.51
C ARG A 107 -13.48 19.19 -4.30
N ALA A 108 -13.31 20.51 -4.35
CA ALA A 108 -14.20 21.40 -5.09
C ALA A 108 -14.16 21.08 -6.60
N THR A 109 -12.98 20.89 -7.17
CA THR A 109 -12.79 20.51 -8.59
C THR A 109 -13.48 19.18 -8.91
N ALA A 110 -13.30 18.16 -8.08
CA ALA A 110 -13.95 16.87 -8.29
C ALA A 110 -15.49 16.95 -8.21
N ILE A 111 -16.01 17.76 -7.30
CA ILE A 111 -17.46 17.99 -7.18
C ILE A 111 -17.99 18.79 -8.37
N GLN A 112 -17.24 19.78 -8.83
CA GLN A 112 -17.60 20.59 -9.99
C GLN A 112 -17.78 19.72 -11.25
N GLN A 113 -16.93 18.72 -11.46
CA GLN A 113 -17.08 17.79 -12.60
C GLN A 113 -18.42 17.03 -12.56
N VAL A 114 -18.86 16.57 -11.39
CA VAL A 114 -20.17 15.91 -11.22
C VAL A 114 -21.32 16.90 -11.45
N ASP A 115 -21.16 18.12 -10.96
CA ASP A 115 -22.16 19.18 -11.12
C ASP A 115 -22.30 19.63 -12.58
N GLU A 116 -21.20 19.70 -13.33
CA GLU A 116 -21.21 20.00 -14.76
C GLU A 116 -21.99 18.93 -15.54
N VAL A 117 -21.72 17.64 -15.29
CA VAL A 117 -22.47 16.53 -15.90
C VAL A 117 -23.96 16.59 -15.53
N THR A 118 -24.27 16.87 -14.27
CA THR A 118 -25.66 17.01 -13.79
C THR A 118 -26.37 18.18 -14.46
N SER A 119 -25.67 19.31 -14.67
CA SER A 119 -26.24 20.51 -15.30
C SER A 119 -26.72 20.25 -16.73
N VAL A 120 -26.06 19.36 -17.47
CA VAL A 120 -26.45 18.97 -18.82
C VAL A 120 -27.79 18.22 -18.80
N ALA A 121 -27.96 17.28 -17.86
CA ALA A 121 -29.22 16.55 -17.69
C ALA A 121 -30.37 17.47 -17.24
N VAL A 122 -30.09 18.44 -16.35
CA VAL A 122 -31.08 19.44 -15.93
C VAL A 122 -31.55 20.28 -17.12
N LYS A 123 -30.63 20.80 -17.94
CA LYS A 123 -30.99 21.53 -19.17
C LYS A 123 -31.84 20.68 -20.12
N ARG A 124 -31.52 19.38 -20.24
CA ARG A 124 -32.32 18.46 -21.06
C ARG A 124 -33.74 18.28 -20.53
N ILE A 125 -33.92 18.20 -19.21
CA ILE A 125 -35.26 18.17 -18.61
C ILE A 125 -36.04 19.46 -18.91
N GLU A 126 -35.39 20.62 -18.86
CA GLU A 126 -36.05 21.88 -19.21
C GLU A 126 -36.50 21.94 -20.68
N GLU A 127 -35.69 21.42 -21.59
CA GLU A 127 -36.06 21.27 -23.01
C GLU A 127 -37.27 20.35 -23.20
N LEU A 128 -37.23 19.17 -22.59
CA LEU A 128 -38.32 18.20 -22.63
C LEU A 128 -39.59 18.76 -21.99
N ALA A 129 -39.47 19.57 -20.94
CA ALA A 129 -40.62 20.24 -20.32
C ALA A 129 -41.27 21.27 -21.26
N ARG A 130 -40.48 22.01 -22.05
CA ARG A 130 -41.02 22.92 -23.08
C ARG A 130 -41.73 22.15 -24.19
N GLU A 131 -41.13 21.05 -24.65
CA GLU A 131 -41.76 20.16 -25.63
C GLU A 131 -43.07 19.58 -25.10
N ARG A 132 -43.06 19.09 -23.85
CA ARG A 132 -44.24 18.53 -23.20
C ARG A 132 -45.38 19.55 -23.14
N LYS A 133 -45.08 20.78 -22.74
CA LYS A 133 -46.07 21.86 -22.68
C LYS A 133 -46.70 22.16 -24.05
N ARG A 134 -45.92 22.08 -25.14
CA ARG A 134 -46.44 22.24 -26.51
C ARG A 134 -47.41 21.10 -26.84
N LEU A 135 -47.02 19.86 -26.56
CA LEU A 135 -47.87 18.68 -26.80
C LEU A 135 -49.14 18.70 -25.95
N ASP A 136 -49.07 19.16 -24.70
CA ASP A 136 -50.24 19.32 -23.84
C ASP A 136 -51.22 20.36 -24.41
N GLY A 137 -50.72 21.43 -25.03
CA GLY A 137 -51.54 22.41 -25.76
C GLY A 137 -52.28 21.79 -26.95
N GLU A 138 -51.63 20.92 -27.72
CA GLU A 138 -52.29 20.15 -28.79
C GLU A 138 -53.33 19.16 -28.23
N MET A 139 -53.07 18.62 -27.03
CA MET A 139 -53.96 17.69 -26.33
C MET A 139 -55.21 18.39 -25.76
N GLU A 140 -55.19 19.71 -25.52
CA GLU A 140 -56.36 20.44 -25.01
C GLU A 140 -57.57 20.33 -25.94
N PHE A 141 -57.35 20.25 -27.26
CA PHE A 141 -58.42 20.02 -28.24
C PHE A 141 -59.16 18.70 -27.99
N TYR A 142 -58.46 17.70 -27.46
CA TYR A 142 -58.99 16.37 -27.16
C TYR A 142 -59.35 16.19 -25.68
N ARG A 143 -59.36 17.25 -24.86
CA ARG A 143 -59.57 17.14 -23.39
C ARG A 143 -60.87 16.41 -23.01
N LYS A 144 -61.94 16.58 -23.80
CA LYS A 144 -63.23 15.90 -23.57
C LYS A 144 -63.18 14.40 -23.86
N ASP A 145 -62.32 13.98 -24.79
CA ASP A 145 -62.17 12.59 -25.20
C ASP A 145 -60.72 12.33 -25.68
N PRO A 146 -59.79 12.05 -24.75
CA PRO A 146 -58.38 11.81 -25.07
C PRO A 146 -58.16 10.59 -25.96
N SER A 147 -59.16 9.70 -26.09
CA SER A 147 -59.07 8.52 -26.94
C SER A 147 -59.07 8.87 -28.44
N LYS A 148 -59.64 10.03 -28.80
CA LYS A 148 -59.69 10.58 -30.16
C LYS A 148 -58.44 11.33 -30.57
N ALA A 149 -57.53 11.59 -29.64
CA ALA A 149 -56.24 12.18 -29.98
C ALA A 149 -55.47 11.27 -30.95
N PRO A 150 -54.78 11.83 -31.96
CA PRO A 150 -53.95 11.06 -32.87
C PRO A 150 -52.98 10.16 -32.11
N MET A 151 -52.81 8.91 -32.56
CA MET A 151 -51.86 7.96 -31.96
C MET A 151 -50.46 8.55 -31.83
N VAL A 152 -50.02 9.32 -32.83
CA VAL A 152 -48.73 9.99 -32.85
C VAL A 152 -48.59 10.99 -31.69
N LEU A 153 -49.61 11.79 -31.40
CA LEU A 153 -49.59 12.77 -30.31
C LEU A 153 -49.46 12.08 -28.95
N ARG A 154 -50.26 11.03 -28.72
CA ARG A 154 -50.19 10.23 -27.48
C ARG A 154 -48.82 9.56 -27.31
N ARG A 155 -48.25 9.05 -28.40
CA ARG A 155 -46.94 8.43 -28.41
C ARG A 155 -45.83 9.44 -28.08
N LEU A 156 -45.83 10.61 -28.71
CA LEU A 156 -44.85 11.67 -28.43
C LEU A 156 -44.88 12.09 -26.96
N ILE A 157 -46.08 12.26 -26.39
CA ILE A 157 -46.29 12.53 -24.97
C ILE A 157 -45.63 11.46 -24.09
N ALA A 158 -45.90 10.18 -24.37
CA ALA A 158 -45.32 9.08 -23.61
C ALA A 158 -43.78 9.04 -23.75
N GLU A 159 -43.26 9.23 -24.97
CA GLU A 159 -41.82 9.26 -25.23
C GLU A 159 -41.12 10.43 -24.51
N THR A 160 -41.75 11.63 -24.46
CA THR A 160 -41.23 12.75 -23.68
C THR A 160 -41.24 12.45 -22.18
N ASP A 161 -42.30 11.84 -21.65
CA ASP A 161 -42.40 11.49 -20.23
C ASP A 161 -41.34 10.45 -19.83
N ASP A 162 -41.14 9.43 -20.68
CA ASP A 162 -40.11 8.41 -20.49
C ASP A 162 -38.70 9.02 -20.53
N ALA A 163 -38.44 9.93 -21.48
CA ALA A 163 -37.17 10.64 -21.56
C ALA A 163 -36.92 11.51 -20.31
N VAL A 164 -37.94 12.20 -19.79
CA VAL A 164 -37.82 12.96 -18.52
C VAL A 164 -37.53 12.03 -17.35
N ALA A 165 -38.22 10.89 -17.27
CA ALA A 165 -38.01 9.90 -16.21
C ALA A 165 -36.58 9.32 -16.25
N GLU A 166 -36.04 9.07 -17.44
CA GLU A 166 -34.65 8.64 -17.63
C GLU A 166 -33.65 9.70 -17.13
N GLN A 167 -33.82 10.97 -17.53
CA GLN A 167 -32.94 12.06 -17.08
C GLN A 167 -33.00 12.24 -15.55
N ARG A 168 -34.18 12.08 -14.93
CA ARG A 168 -34.31 12.14 -13.46
C ARG A 168 -33.58 11.00 -12.76
N ARG A 169 -33.65 9.78 -13.30
CA ARG A 169 -32.89 8.63 -12.77
C ARG A 169 -31.39 8.85 -12.89
N PHE A 170 -30.95 9.42 -14.02
CA PHE A 170 -29.55 9.79 -14.22
C PHE A 170 -29.07 10.81 -13.16
N ILE A 171 -29.82 11.88 -12.94
CA ILE A 171 -29.51 12.90 -11.90
C ILE A 171 -29.44 12.24 -10.52
N ALA A 172 -30.39 11.38 -10.15
CA ALA A 172 -30.34 10.67 -8.88
C ALA A 172 -29.07 9.80 -8.73
N GLY A 173 -28.59 9.21 -9.83
CA GLY A 173 -27.29 8.52 -9.88
C GLY A 173 -26.11 9.46 -9.66
N GLN A 174 -26.11 10.63 -10.30
CA GLN A 174 -25.07 11.66 -10.11
C GLN A 174 -25.07 12.20 -8.67
N ASP A 175 -26.23 12.38 -8.04
CA ASP A 175 -26.32 12.78 -6.64
C ASP A 175 -25.71 11.74 -5.69
N GLN A 176 -25.87 10.44 -5.99
CA GLN A 176 -25.21 9.39 -5.23
C GLN A 176 -23.69 9.45 -5.44
N GLU A 177 -23.23 9.71 -6.66
CA GLU A 177 -21.81 9.85 -6.96
C GLU A 177 -21.20 11.06 -6.25
N LYS A 178 -21.87 12.22 -6.28
CA LYS A 178 -21.46 13.41 -5.52
C LYS A 178 -21.27 13.09 -4.03
N ARG A 179 -22.18 12.32 -3.43
CA ARG A 179 -22.05 11.85 -2.04
C ARG A 179 -20.86 10.92 -1.85
N ARG A 180 -20.61 9.98 -2.78
CA ARG A 180 -19.41 9.11 -2.74
C ARG A 180 -18.12 9.92 -2.81
N VAL A 181 -18.06 10.93 -3.69
CA VAL A 181 -16.92 11.84 -3.79
C VAL A 181 -16.70 12.57 -2.46
N HIS A 182 -17.74 13.15 -1.87
CA HIS A 182 -17.64 13.78 -0.55
C HIS A 182 -17.10 12.83 0.51
N GLN A 183 -17.68 11.63 0.64
CA GLN A 183 -17.25 10.64 1.63
C GLN A 183 -15.78 10.23 1.44
N ARG A 184 -15.32 10.06 0.20
CA ARG A 184 -13.91 9.74 -0.08
C ARG A 184 -12.97 10.83 0.44
N TYR A 185 -13.26 12.09 0.13
CA TYR A 185 -12.46 13.22 0.61
C TYR A 185 -12.57 13.41 2.13
N ASP A 186 -13.72 13.12 2.75
CA ASP A 186 -13.87 13.22 4.19
C ASP A 186 -13.02 12.15 4.93
N VAL A 187 -12.97 10.91 4.40
CA VAL A 187 -12.08 9.85 4.89
C VAL A 187 -10.61 10.21 4.70
N GLU A 188 -10.26 10.77 3.55
CA GLU A 188 -8.89 11.22 3.24
C GLU A 188 -8.46 12.35 4.20
N LEU A 189 -9.32 13.33 4.41
CA LEU A 189 -9.09 14.43 5.35
C LEU A 189 -8.89 13.92 6.79
N ALA A 190 -9.64 12.90 7.21
CA ALA A 190 -9.47 12.30 8.52
C ALA A 190 -8.08 11.67 8.72
N GLN A 191 -7.49 11.11 7.66
CA GLN A 191 -6.11 10.59 7.68
C GLN A 191 -5.06 11.70 7.61
N LEU A 192 -5.31 12.75 6.82
CA LEU A 192 -4.37 13.86 6.64
C LEU A 192 -4.20 14.74 7.89
N ARG A 193 -5.28 15.00 8.63
CA ARG A 193 -5.26 15.86 9.83
C ARG A 193 -4.19 15.48 10.86
N PRO A 194 -4.09 14.22 11.33
CA PRO A 194 -3.03 13.83 12.27
C PRO A 194 -1.64 13.91 11.64
N LEU A 195 -1.49 13.60 10.35
CA LEU A 195 -0.20 13.65 9.65
C LEU A 195 0.33 15.09 9.52
N TRP A 196 -0.53 16.06 9.22
CA TRP A 196 -0.16 17.48 9.21
C TRP A 196 0.14 17.99 10.62
N ALA A 197 -0.64 17.59 11.63
CA ALA A 197 -0.39 17.97 13.02
C ALA A 197 0.97 17.45 13.52
N ALA A 198 1.32 16.20 13.20
CA ALA A 198 2.61 15.61 13.53
C ALA A 198 3.76 16.34 12.84
N GLN A 199 3.62 16.71 11.57
CA GLN A 199 4.62 17.50 10.84
C GLN A 199 4.80 18.91 11.41
N ALA A 200 3.70 19.59 11.74
CA ALA A 200 3.74 20.89 12.36
C ALA A 200 4.42 20.84 13.74
N ALA A 201 4.12 19.82 14.55
CA ALA A 201 4.78 19.60 15.84
C ALA A 201 6.28 19.31 15.69
N ALA A 202 6.66 18.49 14.71
CA ALA A 202 8.07 18.21 14.41
C ALA A 202 8.83 19.47 13.96
N ALA A 203 8.20 20.32 13.14
CA ALA A 203 8.78 21.59 12.69
C ALA A 203 8.93 22.59 13.85
N ALA A 204 7.97 22.64 14.78
CA ALA A 204 8.01 23.51 15.96
C ALA A 204 8.98 23.02 17.06
N GLY A 205 9.26 21.71 17.10
CA GLY A 205 10.11 21.07 18.10
C GLY A 205 11.63 21.26 17.91
N TRP A 206 12.06 21.92 16.85
CA TRP A 206 13.47 22.30 16.67
C TRP A 206 13.70 23.76 17.10
N PRO A 207 14.36 24.02 18.25
CA PRO A 207 14.91 25.35 18.48
C PRO A 207 16.06 25.55 17.47
N ALA A 208 15.93 26.57 16.62
CA ALA A 208 17.06 27.08 15.85
C ALA A 208 18.19 27.43 16.83
N MET A 209 19.28 26.67 16.80
CA MET A 209 20.45 27.02 17.61
C MET A 209 20.93 28.40 17.17
N PRO A 210 21.04 29.40 18.07
CA PRO A 210 21.60 30.68 17.69
C PRO A 210 23.06 30.47 17.31
N ALA A 211 23.40 30.86 16.08
CA ALA A 211 24.79 30.96 15.64
C ALA A 211 25.50 31.94 16.58
N THR A 212 26.28 31.41 17.54
CA THR A 212 27.14 32.22 18.40
C THR A 212 28.20 32.86 17.52
N GLY A 213 28.02 34.15 17.24
CA GLY A 213 29.03 35.00 16.61
C GLY A 213 30.30 34.99 17.46
N SER A 214 31.38 34.48 16.86
CA SER A 214 32.73 34.58 17.40
C SER A 214 33.22 36.04 17.26
N SER A 215 32.94 36.87 18.26
CA SER A 215 33.70 38.10 18.50
C SER A 215 35.00 37.73 19.24
N GLY A 216 36.06 37.47 18.48
CA GLY A 216 37.41 37.17 18.98
C GLY A 216 38.36 38.36 18.86
N THR A 217 38.29 39.22 19.88
CA THR A 217 39.42 39.90 20.55
C THR A 217 40.66 40.39 19.78
N LYS A 218 40.78 41.73 19.78
CA LYS A 218 41.99 42.55 19.72
C LYS A 218 42.93 42.29 20.91
N ALA A 219 44.24 42.21 20.67
CA ALA A 219 45.37 42.77 21.46
C ALA A 219 46.71 42.09 21.13
N PRO A 220 47.87 42.65 21.53
CA PRO A 220 48.19 44.06 21.82
C PRO A 220 48.91 44.76 20.66
#